data_AF-A0A1I6HS68-F1
#
_entry.id   AF-A0A1I6HS68-F1
#
_cell.length_a   1.000
_cell.length_b   1.000
_cell.length_c   1.000
_cell.angle_alpha   90.00
_cell.angle_beta   90.00
_cell.angle_gamma   90.00
#
_symmetry.space_group_name_H-M   'P 1'
#
loop_
_entity.id
_entity.type
_entity.pdbx_description
1 polymer ?
#
loop_
_entity_poly.entity_id
_entity_poly.type
_entity_poly.pdbx_seq_one_letter_code
_entity_poly.pdbx_strand_id
1 'polypeptide(L)'
;MSRRNAAVETVRTVARSSLKHDIQYPAAALAYYGFVSLLPLLVLLLVVVGRPMVEPVRSATFRFLTPEAQGLVSDALANSTGKAGATAFAAAVLAWSAANVTAGFETMVDRVEDAAAESAPRRLRDAAGVLASFGLSVGSVVAASTLFVLLPNTALAAAGLGFLFVALSVVLLPLYYVPTSELPSPAAALPGAVTAALGWTVLLAGVRFYVSNAATYAIFGVLSVVLLVLTSLYLAAVVLMVGFVVNATLSGETAPTNAA
;
A
#
# COMPACT_ATOMS: atom_id res chain seq x y z
N MET A 1 0.79 -30.44 21.51
CA MET A 1 0.02 -29.17 21.54
C MET A 1 -0.96 -29.16 20.37
N SER A 2 -2.23 -28.79 20.59
CA SER A 2 -3.21 -28.76 19.48
C SER A 2 -2.90 -27.61 18.52
N ARG A 3 -3.08 -27.81 17.21
CA ARG A 3 -2.87 -26.77 16.18
C ARG A 3 -3.59 -25.45 16.47
N ARG A 4 -4.72 -25.53 17.19
CA ARG A 4 -5.52 -24.37 17.60
C ARG A 4 -4.85 -23.54 18.70
N ASN A 5 -4.15 -24.18 19.65
CA ASN A 5 -3.43 -23.48 20.70
C ASN A 5 -2.18 -22.78 20.15
N ALA A 6 -1.48 -23.42 19.20
CA ALA A 6 -0.35 -22.81 18.51
C ALA A 6 -0.77 -21.57 17.70
N ALA A 7 -1.88 -21.65 16.95
CA ALA A 7 -2.39 -20.50 16.18
C ALA A 7 -2.78 -19.31 17.08
N VAL A 8 -3.45 -19.57 18.21
CA VAL A 8 -3.83 -18.53 19.18
C VAL A 8 -2.60 -17.90 19.83
N GLU A 9 -1.59 -18.70 20.12
CA GLU A 9 -0.31 -18.22 20.65
C GLU A 9 0.43 -17.35 19.64
N THR A 10 0.51 -17.76 18.37
CA THR A 10 1.09 -16.94 17.29
C THR A 10 0.35 -15.61 17.13
N VAL A 11 -0.99 -15.61 17.09
CA VAL A 11 -1.78 -14.36 16.98
C VAL A 11 -1.53 -13.44 18.17
N ARG A 12 -1.44 -14.01 19.38
CA ARG A 12 -1.17 -13.23 20.60
C ARG A 12 0.25 -12.66 20.61
N THR A 13 1.23 -13.43 20.14
CA THR A 13 2.63 -13.00 19.99
C THR A 13 2.75 -11.90 18.95
N VAL A 14 2.11 -12.04 17.79
CA VAL A 14 2.06 -11.00 16.75
C VAL A 14 1.42 -9.73 17.30
N ALA A 15 0.26 -9.82 17.97
CA ALA A 15 -0.41 -8.65 18.54
C ALA A 15 0.46 -7.91 19.58
N ARG A 16 1.13 -8.65 20.47
CA ARG A 16 2.06 -8.07 21.45
C ARG A 16 3.29 -7.48 20.79
N SER A 17 3.85 -8.17 19.81
CA SER A 17 5.04 -7.73 19.07
C SER A 17 4.73 -6.48 18.24
N SER A 18 3.57 -6.41 17.62
CA SER A 18 3.09 -5.21 16.91
C SER A 18 2.96 -4.00 17.82
N LEU A 19 2.50 -4.19 19.06
CA LEU A 19 2.45 -3.13 20.06
C LEU A 19 3.85 -2.76 20.57
N LYS A 20 4.74 -3.73 20.73
CA LYS A 20 6.12 -3.53 21.23
C LYS A 20 7.00 -2.76 20.24
N HIS A 21 6.84 -3.00 18.94
CA HIS A 21 7.66 -2.37 17.90
C HIS A 21 7.12 -1.01 17.41
N ASP A 22 6.07 -0.48 18.06
CA ASP A 22 5.42 0.79 17.71
C ASP A 22 5.05 0.89 16.22
N ILE A 23 4.51 -0.20 15.65
CA ILE A 23 4.28 -0.31 14.20
C ILE A 23 3.32 0.75 13.64
N GLN A 24 2.55 1.37 14.53
CA GLN A 24 1.59 2.41 14.22
C GLN A 24 2.27 3.69 13.74
N TYR A 25 3.44 4.05 14.27
CA TYR A 25 4.11 5.29 13.92
C TYR A 25 4.71 5.24 12.50
N PRO A 26 5.50 4.22 12.11
CA PRO A 26 5.92 4.04 10.72
C PRO A 26 4.73 3.89 9.77
N ALA A 27 3.67 3.19 10.18
CA ALA A 27 2.46 3.06 9.37
C ALA A 27 1.75 4.40 9.13
N ALA A 28 1.69 5.29 10.14
CA ALA A 28 1.14 6.62 10.00
C ALA A 28 1.95 7.49 9.03
N ALA A 29 3.29 7.42 9.11
CA ALA A 29 4.17 8.08 8.16
C ALA A 29 3.93 7.56 6.73
N LEU A 30 3.89 6.23 6.55
CA LEU A 30 3.60 5.59 5.27
C LEU A 30 2.27 6.05 4.68
N ALA A 31 1.23 6.14 5.51
CA ALA A 31 -0.09 6.60 5.11
C ALA A 31 -0.09 8.07 4.70
N TYR A 32 0.63 8.93 5.43
CA TYR A 32 0.79 10.34 5.09
C TYR A 32 1.47 10.52 3.72
N TYR A 33 2.64 9.90 3.52
CA TYR A 33 3.36 10.02 2.25
C TYR A 33 2.60 9.35 1.09
N GLY A 34 1.92 8.24 1.36
CA GLY A 34 0.97 7.62 0.43
C GLY A 34 -0.14 8.59 0.02
N PHE A 35 -0.77 9.27 0.98
CA PHE A 35 -1.83 10.25 0.72
C PHE A 35 -1.32 11.44 -0.10
N VAL A 36 -0.16 12.02 0.28
CA VAL A 36 0.48 13.13 -0.43
C VAL A 36 0.81 12.76 -1.88
N SER A 37 1.16 11.50 -2.14
CA SER A 37 1.49 11.01 -3.49
C SER A 37 0.29 10.88 -4.44
N LEU A 38 -0.95 10.81 -3.93
CA LEU A 38 -2.13 10.52 -4.75
C LEU A 38 -2.36 11.56 -5.86
N LEU A 39 -2.28 12.84 -5.53
CA LEU A 39 -2.51 13.93 -6.48
C LEU A 39 -1.40 14.02 -7.54
N PRO A 40 -0.10 14.06 -7.17
CA PRO A 40 0.99 13.98 -8.14
C PRO A 40 0.90 12.77 -9.07
N LEU A 41 0.55 11.60 -8.53
CA LEU A 41 0.42 10.37 -9.31
C LEU A 41 -0.73 10.46 -10.30
N LEU A 42 -1.87 11.05 -9.89
CA LEU A 42 -3.00 11.32 -10.78
C LEU A 42 -2.59 12.25 -11.93
N VAL A 43 -1.85 13.33 -11.66
CA VAL A 43 -1.37 14.27 -12.69
C VAL A 43 -0.49 13.53 -13.70
N LEU A 44 0.49 12.75 -13.23
CA LEU A 44 1.36 11.98 -14.13
C LEU A 44 0.59 10.94 -14.93
N LEU A 45 -0.37 10.24 -14.31
CA LEU A 45 -1.21 9.25 -15.00
C LEU A 45 -1.99 9.91 -16.14
N LEU A 46 -2.59 11.07 -15.90
CA LEU A 46 -3.33 11.82 -16.92
C LEU A 46 -2.44 12.31 -18.07
N VAL A 47 -1.18 12.67 -17.76
CA VAL A 47 -0.18 13.04 -18.78
C VAL A 47 0.22 11.83 -19.63
N VAL A 48 0.46 10.67 -19.02
CA VAL A 48 0.93 9.44 -19.69
C VAL A 48 -0.16 8.79 -20.53
N VAL A 49 -1.39 8.71 -20.02
CA VAL A 49 -2.49 7.99 -20.69
C VAL A 49 -3.04 8.77 -21.90
N GLY A 50 -2.78 10.08 -21.96
CA GLY A 50 -3.15 10.92 -23.10
C GLY A 50 -4.66 11.16 -23.25
N ARG A 51 -5.06 11.93 -24.27
CA ARG A 51 -6.43 12.45 -24.45
C ARG A 51 -7.58 11.41 -24.38
N PRO A 52 -7.48 10.17 -24.91
CA PRO A 52 -8.64 9.28 -24.98
C PRO A 52 -9.15 8.76 -23.62
N MET A 53 -8.34 8.71 -22.56
CA MET A 53 -8.82 8.36 -21.22
C MET A 53 -8.89 9.55 -20.24
N VAL A 54 -8.54 10.76 -20.69
CA VAL A 54 -8.66 11.96 -19.85
C VAL A 54 -10.12 12.22 -19.47
N GLU A 55 -11.07 12.07 -20.38
CA GLU A 55 -12.47 12.45 -20.11
C GLU A 55 -13.19 11.51 -19.13
N PRO A 56 -13.05 10.17 -19.23
CA PRO A 56 -13.55 9.25 -18.21
C PRO A 56 -12.92 9.49 -16.82
N VAL A 57 -11.60 9.68 -16.76
CA VAL A 57 -10.90 9.91 -15.49
C VAL A 57 -11.26 11.28 -14.91
N ARG A 58 -11.38 12.31 -15.74
CA ARG A 58 -11.83 13.66 -15.38
C ARG A 58 -13.22 13.61 -14.76
N SER A 59 -14.19 12.99 -15.44
CA SER A 59 -15.57 12.90 -14.94
C SER A 59 -15.68 12.13 -13.62
N ALA A 60 -14.88 11.07 -13.44
CA ALA A 60 -14.88 10.26 -12.23
C ALA A 60 -14.16 10.92 -11.05
N THR A 61 -13.11 11.71 -11.31
CA THR A 61 -12.19 12.22 -10.29
C THR A 61 -12.49 13.67 -9.90
N PHE A 62 -12.87 14.52 -10.87
CA PHE A 62 -13.03 15.96 -10.62
C PHE A 62 -14.19 16.25 -9.66
N ARG A 63 -15.21 15.39 -9.63
CA ARG A 63 -16.32 15.47 -8.66
C ARG A 63 -15.88 15.44 -7.19
N PHE A 64 -14.66 15.01 -6.90
CA PHE A 64 -14.08 14.96 -5.55
C PHE A 64 -13.04 16.05 -5.29
N LEU A 65 -12.67 16.82 -6.31
CA LEU A 65 -11.73 17.93 -6.21
C LEU A 65 -12.48 19.25 -5.99
N THR A 66 -11.88 20.18 -5.24
CA THR A 66 -12.40 21.55 -5.15
C THR A 66 -12.28 22.24 -6.52
N PRO A 67 -13.06 23.30 -6.79
CA PRO A 67 -12.96 24.05 -8.04
C PRO A 67 -11.53 24.52 -8.35
N GLU A 68 -10.77 24.90 -7.33
CA GLU A 68 -9.37 25.31 -7.45
C GLU A 68 -8.49 24.14 -7.87
N ALA A 69 -8.64 22.97 -7.24
CA ALA A 69 -7.90 21.77 -7.62
C ALA A 69 -8.27 21.27 -9.02
N GLN A 70 -9.54 21.39 -9.43
CA GLN A 70 -9.98 21.11 -10.80
C GLN A 70 -9.34 22.06 -11.82
N GLY A 71 -9.26 23.35 -11.48
CA GLY A 71 -8.58 24.37 -12.29
C GLY A 71 -7.10 24.04 -12.48
N LEU A 72 -6.39 23.74 -11.39
CA LEU A 72 -4.98 23.33 -11.43
C LEU A 72 -4.74 22.10 -12.30
N VAL A 73 -5.58 21.06 -12.18
CA VAL A 73 -5.46 19.86 -13.02
C VAL A 73 -5.84 20.16 -14.47
N SER A 74 -6.85 20.99 -14.73
CA SER A 74 -7.25 21.39 -16.08
C SER A 74 -6.18 22.20 -16.78
N ASP A 75 -5.56 23.15 -16.08
CA ASP A 75 -4.48 23.99 -16.59
C ASP A 75 -3.21 23.17 -16.86
N ALA A 76 -2.92 22.23 -15.96
CA ALA A 76 -1.86 21.24 -16.15
C ALA A 76 -2.12 20.32 -17.35
N LEU A 77 -3.36 20.16 -17.81
CA LEU A 77 -3.71 19.34 -18.99
C LEU A 77 -3.90 20.16 -20.28
N ALA A 78 -4.20 21.45 -20.19
CA ALA A 78 -4.46 22.31 -21.33
C ALA A 78 -3.20 22.99 -21.87
N ASN A 79 -2.31 23.48 -21.00
CA ASN A 79 -1.16 24.31 -21.41
C ASN A 79 0.14 23.50 -21.51
N SER A 80 0.86 23.59 -22.62
CA SER A 80 2.15 22.89 -22.83
C SER A 80 3.25 23.33 -21.85
N THR A 81 3.32 24.62 -21.52
CA THR A 81 4.27 25.15 -20.51
C THR A 81 3.83 24.81 -19.08
N GLY A 82 2.52 24.84 -18.82
CA GLY A 82 1.94 24.41 -17.53
C GLY A 82 2.14 22.92 -17.26
N LYS A 83 2.08 22.08 -18.31
CA LYS A 83 2.37 20.64 -18.26
C LYS A 83 3.77 20.35 -17.72
N ALA A 84 4.79 21.04 -18.25
CA ALA A 84 6.17 20.79 -17.84
C ALA A 84 6.40 21.13 -16.37
N GLY A 85 5.92 22.29 -15.91
CA GLY A 85 6.03 22.71 -14.51
C GLY A 85 5.25 21.80 -13.54
N ALA A 86 3.99 21.48 -13.88
CA ALA A 86 3.17 20.58 -13.06
C ALA A 86 3.74 19.15 -13.01
N THR A 87 4.26 18.64 -14.13
CA THR A 87 4.92 17.33 -14.20
C THR A 87 6.20 17.31 -13.37
N ALA A 88 7.03 18.35 -13.46
CA ALA A 88 8.26 18.45 -12.68
C ALA A 88 7.96 18.54 -11.16
N PHE A 89 6.97 19.35 -10.78
CA PHE A 89 6.53 19.43 -9.38
C PHE A 89 5.97 18.10 -8.89
N ALA A 90 5.09 17.45 -9.67
CA ALA A 90 4.54 16.15 -9.33
C ALA A 90 5.65 15.10 -9.18
N ALA A 91 6.62 15.05 -10.11
CA ALA A 91 7.76 14.17 -10.03
C ALA A 91 8.61 14.42 -8.77
N ALA A 92 8.83 15.69 -8.40
CA ALA A 92 9.58 16.05 -7.19
C ALA A 92 8.86 15.60 -5.91
N VAL A 93 7.55 15.84 -5.80
CA VAL A 93 6.74 15.42 -4.64
C VAL A 93 6.66 13.89 -4.56
N LEU A 94 6.55 13.19 -5.69
CA LEU A 94 6.57 11.73 -5.71
C LEU A 94 7.92 11.17 -5.32
N ALA A 95 9.02 11.72 -5.83
CA ALA A 95 10.36 11.31 -5.47
C ALA A 95 10.60 11.51 -3.96
N TRP A 96 10.18 12.65 -3.42
CA TRP A 96 10.23 12.92 -1.99
C TRP A 96 9.37 11.93 -1.18
N SER A 97 8.12 11.69 -1.60
CA SER A 97 7.23 10.75 -0.92
C SER A 97 7.77 9.32 -0.95
N ALA A 98 8.26 8.89 -2.11
CA ALA A 98 8.90 7.59 -2.33
C ALA A 98 10.11 7.40 -1.41
N ALA A 99 11.01 8.39 -1.34
CA ALA A 99 12.17 8.34 -0.48
C ALA A 99 11.80 8.19 1.01
N ASN A 100 10.79 8.93 1.47
CA ASN A 100 10.34 8.83 2.86
C ASN A 100 9.58 7.53 3.15
N VAL A 101 8.79 7.02 2.20
CA VAL A 101 8.10 5.72 2.31
C VAL A 101 9.11 4.60 2.47
N THR A 102 10.11 4.57 1.60
CA THR A 102 11.20 3.59 1.67
C THR A 102 11.95 3.72 2.98
N ALA A 103 12.40 4.91 3.36
CA ALA A 103 13.16 5.10 4.59
C ALA A 103 12.35 4.70 5.84
N GLY A 104 11.05 5.00 5.86
CA GLY A 104 10.14 4.59 6.93
C GLY A 104 9.95 3.08 7.00
N PHE A 105 9.94 2.39 5.85
CA PHE A 105 9.85 0.94 5.77
C PHE A 105 11.18 0.28 6.19
N GLU A 106 12.32 0.72 5.66
CA GLU A 106 13.66 0.22 6.01
C GLU A 106 13.95 0.39 7.51
N THR A 107 13.63 1.55 8.10
CA THR A 107 13.76 1.76 9.56
C THR A 107 12.98 0.72 10.37
N MET A 108 11.87 0.23 9.81
CA MET A 108 11.04 -0.78 10.42
C MET A 108 11.65 -2.18 10.32
N VAL A 109 12.12 -2.54 9.14
CA VAL A 109 12.88 -3.77 8.89
C VAL A 109 14.08 -3.84 9.83
N ASP A 110 14.91 -2.79 9.83
CA ASP A 110 16.10 -2.68 10.68
C ASP A 110 15.76 -2.82 12.17
N ARG A 111 14.66 -2.21 12.63
CA ARG A 111 14.23 -2.28 14.03
C ARG A 111 13.78 -3.68 14.44
N VAL A 112 13.19 -4.44 13.53
CA VAL A 112 12.71 -5.80 13.82
C VAL A 112 13.85 -6.82 13.66
N GLU A 113 14.78 -6.60 12.72
CA GLU A 113 15.95 -7.46 12.49
C GLU A 113 17.15 -7.11 13.39
N ASP A 114 17.14 -5.98 14.11
CA ASP A 114 18.29 -5.44 14.86
C ASP A 114 19.55 -5.30 13.98
N ALA A 115 19.35 -4.88 12.73
CA ALA A 115 20.39 -4.87 11.69
C ALA A 115 21.36 -3.68 11.82
N ALA A 116 22.63 -3.90 11.48
CA ALA A 116 23.66 -2.86 11.45
C ALA A 116 23.57 -1.97 10.19
N ALA A 117 24.16 -0.77 10.25
CA ALA A 117 24.10 0.22 9.18
C ALA A 117 24.52 -0.31 7.80
N GLU A 118 23.61 -0.19 6.82
CA GLU A 118 23.81 -0.74 5.48
C GLU A 118 24.69 0.10 4.54
N SER A 119 25.34 -0.58 3.57
CA SER A 119 26.08 0.04 2.47
C SER A 119 25.17 0.72 1.43
N ALA A 120 25.65 1.80 0.80
CA ALA A 120 24.91 2.58 -0.20
C ALA A 120 24.28 1.78 -1.37
N PRO A 121 24.95 0.79 -2.00
CA PRO A 121 24.34 0.02 -3.09
C PRO A 121 23.22 -0.91 -2.61
N ARG A 122 23.25 -1.36 -1.35
CA ARG A 122 22.21 -2.21 -0.76
C ARG A 122 20.92 -1.41 -0.55
N ARG A 123 21.04 -0.24 0.09
CA ARG A 123 19.92 0.72 0.24
C ARG A 123 19.24 1.07 -1.08
N LEU A 124 19.99 1.26 -2.16
CA LEU A 124 19.41 1.53 -3.49
C LEU A 124 18.60 0.34 -4.04
N ARG A 125 19.09 -0.88 -3.83
CA ARG A 125 18.37 -2.11 -4.23
C ARG A 125 17.10 -2.27 -3.41
N ASP A 126 17.16 -2.03 -2.11
CA ASP A 126 16.04 -2.21 -1.20
C ASP A 126 14.96 -1.15 -1.45
N ALA A 127 15.38 0.10 -1.64
CA ALA A 127 14.52 1.16 -2.14
C ALA A 127 13.82 0.80 -3.45
N ALA A 128 14.56 0.30 -4.44
CA ALA A 128 13.99 -0.10 -5.72
C ALA A 128 13.00 -1.27 -5.56
N GLY A 129 13.31 -2.26 -4.73
CA GLY A 129 12.45 -3.40 -4.43
C GLY A 129 11.15 -2.99 -3.75
N VAL A 130 11.23 -2.11 -2.75
CA VAL A 130 10.08 -1.55 -2.03
C VAL A 130 9.18 -0.78 -2.99
N LEU A 131 9.74 0.15 -3.76
CA LEU A 131 8.98 0.97 -4.70
C LEU A 131 8.35 0.15 -5.84
N ALA A 132 9.09 -0.82 -6.39
CA ALA A 132 8.56 -1.74 -7.40
C ALA A 132 7.39 -2.56 -6.86
N SER A 133 7.51 -3.08 -5.63
CA SER A 133 6.45 -3.87 -4.99
C SER A 133 5.20 -3.03 -4.74
N PHE A 134 5.35 -1.80 -4.23
CA PHE A 134 4.23 -0.86 -4.07
C PHE A 134 3.56 -0.52 -5.41
N GLY A 135 4.36 -0.15 -6.42
CA GLY A 135 3.86 0.21 -7.75
C GLY A 135 3.09 -0.94 -8.40
N LEU A 136 3.63 -2.16 -8.37
CA LEU A 136 2.96 -3.35 -8.88
C LEU A 136 1.70 -3.69 -8.08
N SER A 137 1.69 -3.49 -6.77
CA SER A 137 0.53 -3.77 -5.91
C SER A 137 -0.63 -2.84 -6.27
N VAL A 138 -0.34 -1.54 -6.38
CA VAL A 138 -1.32 -0.54 -6.82
C VAL A 138 -1.81 -0.87 -8.24
N GLY A 139 -0.89 -1.18 -9.16
CA GLY A 139 -1.23 -1.60 -10.52
C GLY A 139 -2.16 -2.82 -10.56
N SER A 140 -1.95 -3.80 -9.69
CA SER A 140 -2.79 -5.00 -9.57
C SER A 140 -4.19 -4.67 -9.07
N VAL A 141 -4.32 -3.77 -8.08
CA VAL A 141 -5.61 -3.28 -7.58
C VAL A 141 -6.38 -2.55 -8.69
N VAL A 142 -5.70 -1.69 -9.45
CA VAL A 142 -6.30 -0.95 -10.58
C VAL A 142 -6.73 -1.91 -11.70
N ALA A 143 -5.88 -2.87 -12.06
CA ALA A 143 -6.19 -3.88 -13.08
C ALA A 143 -7.41 -4.72 -12.66
N ALA A 144 -7.43 -5.23 -11.42
CA ALA A 144 -8.55 -5.99 -10.89
C ALA A 144 -9.86 -5.16 -10.87
N SER A 145 -9.76 -3.88 -10.48
CA SER A 145 -10.91 -2.97 -10.48
C SER A 145 -11.44 -2.72 -11.89
N THR A 146 -10.56 -2.57 -12.88
CA THR A 146 -10.91 -2.35 -14.29
C THR A 146 -11.57 -3.58 -14.90
N LEU A 147 -10.99 -4.77 -14.67
CA LEU A 147 -11.57 -6.06 -15.07
C LEU A 147 -12.98 -6.26 -14.52
N PHE A 148 -13.21 -5.87 -13.26
CA PHE A 148 -14.52 -5.98 -12.63
C PHE A 148 -15.59 -5.11 -13.32
N VAL A 149 -15.22 -3.90 -13.75
CA VAL A 149 -16.13 -3.00 -14.49
C VAL A 149 -16.42 -3.52 -15.89
N LEU A 150 -15.42 -4.07 -16.58
CA LEU A 150 -15.55 -4.54 -17.97
C LEU A 150 -16.27 -5.89 -18.09
N LEU A 151 -16.21 -6.75 -17.07
CA LEU A 151 -16.76 -8.11 -17.10
C LEU A 151 -17.74 -8.38 -15.95
N PRO A 152 -18.85 -7.61 -15.81
CA PRO A 152 -19.74 -7.68 -14.65
C PRO A 152 -20.50 -9.02 -14.48
N ASN A 153 -20.60 -9.84 -15.52
CA ASN A 153 -21.44 -11.07 -15.55
C ASN A 153 -20.68 -12.37 -15.87
N THR A 154 -19.40 -12.47 -15.47
CA THR A 154 -18.62 -13.71 -15.66
C THR A 154 -18.30 -14.38 -14.33
N ALA A 155 -18.09 -15.70 -14.34
CA ALA A 155 -17.53 -16.44 -13.21
C ALA A 155 -16.20 -15.81 -12.70
N LEU A 156 -15.51 -15.01 -13.52
CA LEU A 156 -14.35 -14.20 -13.13
C LEU A 156 -14.67 -13.11 -12.10
N ALA A 157 -15.88 -12.54 -12.06
CA ALA A 157 -16.25 -11.54 -11.06
C ALA A 157 -16.35 -12.14 -9.65
N ALA A 158 -16.88 -13.37 -9.54
CA ALA A 158 -16.87 -14.16 -8.30
C ALA A 158 -15.45 -14.64 -7.93
N ALA A 159 -14.60 -14.90 -8.93
CA ALA A 159 -13.18 -15.18 -8.73
C ALA A 159 -12.35 -13.92 -8.42
N GLY A 160 -12.90 -12.71 -8.54
CA GLY A 160 -12.15 -11.46 -8.49
C GLY A 160 -11.46 -11.20 -7.16
N LEU A 161 -12.10 -11.54 -6.04
CA LEU A 161 -11.48 -11.46 -4.70
C LEU A 161 -10.36 -12.50 -4.54
N GLY A 162 -10.56 -13.72 -5.03
CA GLY A 162 -9.54 -14.77 -5.01
C GLY A 162 -8.35 -14.41 -5.90
N PHE A 163 -8.60 -13.90 -7.10
CA PHE A 163 -7.58 -13.40 -8.01
C PHE A 163 -6.80 -12.24 -7.40
N LEU A 164 -7.49 -11.26 -6.83
CA LEU A 164 -6.85 -10.12 -6.16
C LEU A 164 -5.96 -10.60 -5.00
N PHE A 165 -6.47 -11.52 -4.17
CA PHE A 165 -5.69 -12.09 -3.07
C PHE A 165 -4.43 -12.82 -3.56
N VAL A 166 -4.55 -13.65 -4.60
CA VAL A 166 -3.40 -14.36 -5.19
C VAL A 166 -2.41 -13.37 -5.82
N ALA A 167 -2.90 -12.40 -6.58
CA ALA A 167 -2.07 -11.36 -7.19
C ALA A 167 -1.31 -10.54 -6.14
N LEU A 168 -2.00 -10.08 -5.09
CA LEU A 168 -1.36 -9.37 -3.98
C LEU A 168 -0.35 -10.24 -3.23
N SER A 169 -0.64 -11.53 -3.03
CA SER A 169 0.30 -12.44 -2.36
C SER A 169 1.61 -12.59 -3.13
N VAL A 170 1.55 -12.64 -4.46
CA VAL A 170 2.74 -12.71 -5.33
C VAL A 170 3.47 -11.38 -5.40
N VAL A 171 2.72 -10.28 -5.58
CA VAL A 171 3.29 -8.96 -5.82
C VAL A 171 3.87 -8.31 -4.57
N LEU A 172 3.34 -8.63 -3.39
CA LEU A 172 3.88 -8.19 -2.11
C LEU A 172 5.07 -9.03 -1.65
N LEU A 173 5.33 -10.20 -2.26
CA LEU A 173 6.43 -11.06 -1.84
C LEU A 173 7.80 -10.37 -1.86
N PRO A 174 8.20 -9.61 -2.90
CA PRO A 174 9.50 -8.94 -2.92
C PRO A 174 9.62 -7.87 -1.84
N LEU A 175 8.51 -7.24 -1.41
CA LEU A 175 8.51 -6.27 -0.32
C LEU A 175 9.00 -6.89 1.00
N TYR A 176 8.73 -8.18 1.21
CA TYR A 176 9.11 -8.91 2.41
C TYR A 176 10.45 -9.64 2.30
N TYR A 177 10.92 -9.91 1.08
CA TYR A 177 12.15 -10.69 0.87
C TYR A 177 13.35 -9.83 0.51
N VAL A 178 13.17 -8.76 -0.27
CA VAL A 178 14.30 -7.96 -0.78
C VAL A 178 15.01 -7.18 0.32
N PRO A 179 14.31 -6.46 1.22
CA PRO A 179 14.96 -5.65 2.25
C PRO A 179 15.55 -6.46 3.41
N THR A 180 15.14 -7.73 3.56
CA THR A 180 15.50 -8.57 4.71
C THR A 180 16.79 -9.34 4.46
N SER A 181 17.69 -9.34 5.45
CA SER A 181 18.94 -10.12 5.41
C SER A 181 18.77 -11.58 5.81
N GLU A 182 17.81 -11.81 6.70
CA GLU A 182 17.76 -13.01 7.54
C GLU A 182 16.88 -14.13 6.96
N LEU A 183 16.04 -13.81 5.98
CA LEU A 183 15.15 -14.80 5.37
C LEU A 183 15.93 -15.69 4.39
N PRO A 184 15.96 -17.02 4.59
CA PRO A 184 16.80 -17.92 3.81
C PRO A 184 16.30 -18.15 2.38
N SER A 185 15.04 -17.82 2.09
CA SER A 185 14.45 -17.96 0.75
C SER A 185 13.19 -17.10 0.59
N PRO A 186 12.77 -16.81 -0.66
CA PRO A 186 11.51 -16.10 -0.92
C PRO A 186 10.28 -16.83 -0.35
N ALA A 187 10.36 -18.16 -0.22
CA ALA A 187 9.30 -18.96 0.38
C ALA A 187 9.12 -18.67 1.88
N ALA A 188 10.18 -18.26 2.58
CA ALA A 188 10.11 -17.86 3.99
C ALA A 188 9.38 -16.52 4.17
N ALA A 189 9.30 -15.69 3.12
CA ALA A 189 8.57 -14.42 3.13
C ALA A 189 7.05 -14.57 2.87
N LEU A 190 6.62 -15.75 2.39
CA LEU A 190 5.23 -16.02 2.02
C LEU A 190 4.20 -15.77 3.13
N PRO A 191 4.43 -16.17 4.40
CA PRO A 191 3.43 -15.98 5.46
C PRO A 191 3.05 -14.51 5.66
N GLY A 192 4.03 -13.61 5.65
CA GLY A 192 3.84 -12.17 5.74
C GLY A 192 3.13 -11.60 4.51
N ALA A 193 3.55 -12.01 3.31
CA ALA A 193 2.91 -11.60 2.05
C ALA A 193 1.43 -12.01 2.00
N VAL A 194 1.12 -13.25 2.40
CA VAL A 194 -0.25 -13.76 2.49
C VAL A 194 -1.07 -13.03 3.55
N THR A 195 -0.47 -12.75 4.72
CA THR A 195 -1.13 -11.99 5.79
C THR A 195 -1.51 -10.59 5.29
N ALA A 196 -0.59 -9.92 4.59
CA ALA A 196 -0.83 -8.60 4.04
C ALA A 196 -1.86 -8.61 2.91
N ALA A 197 -1.74 -9.56 1.97
CA ALA A 197 -2.70 -9.73 0.89
C ALA A 197 -4.12 -9.97 1.41
N LEU A 198 -4.27 -10.79 2.46
CA LEU A 198 -5.55 -11.02 3.10
C LEU A 198 -6.09 -9.73 3.73
N GLY A 199 -5.28 -9.03 4.51
CA GLY A 199 -5.70 -7.80 5.17
C GLY A 199 -6.07 -6.69 4.17
N TRP A 200 -5.31 -6.53 3.09
CA TRP A 200 -5.66 -5.60 2.00
C TRP A 200 -6.94 -6.01 1.27
N THR A 201 -7.14 -7.31 1.02
CA THR A 201 -8.36 -7.81 0.38
C THR A 201 -9.60 -7.50 1.25
N VAL A 202 -9.50 -7.75 2.57
CA VAL A 202 -10.58 -7.43 3.53
C VAL A 202 -10.81 -5.93 3.61
N LEU A 203 -9.74 -5.13 3.69
CA LEU A 203 -9.83 -3.68 3.73
C LEU A 203 -10.53 -3.12 2.49
N LEU A 204 -10.13 -3.56 1.30
CA LEU A 204 -10.74 -3.14 0.04
C LEU A 204 -12.21 -3.55 -0.05
N ALA A 205 -12.58 -4.74 0.44
CA ALA A 205 -13.97 -5.15 0.56
C ALA A 205 -14.76 -4.24 1.52
N GLY A 206 -14.16 -3.86 2.65
CA GLY A 206 -14.74 -2.92 3.62
C GLY A 206 -14.96 -1.52 3.04
N VAL A 207 -13.96 -0.97 2.33
CA VAL A 207 -14.09 0.30 1.60
C VAL A 207 -15.20 0.24 0.57
N ARG A 208 -15.26 -0.85 -0.20
CA ARG A 208 -16.32 -1.06 -1.19
C ARG A 208 -17.70 -1.06 -0.54
N PHE A 209 -17.86 -1.77 0.58
CA PHE A 209 -19.09 -1.78 1.35
C PHE A 209 -19.47 -0.39 1.87
N TYR A 210 -18.50 0.38 2.40
CA TYR A 210 -18.78 1.74 2.85
C TYR A 210 -19.25 2.64 1.69
N VAL A 211 -18.55 2.60 0.56
CA VAL A 211 -18.88 3.41 -0.62
C VAL A 211 -20.23 3.02 -1.22
N SER A 212 -20.58 1.74 -1.26
CA SER A 212 -21.89 1.29 -1.76
C SER A 212 -23.07 1.73 -0.89
N ASN A 213 -22.82 2.05 0.38
CA ASN A 213 -23.82 2.52 1.33
C ASN A 213 -23.64 4.00 1.69
N ALA A 214 -22.78 4.73 0.97
CA ALA A 214 -22.37 6.09 1.35
C ALA A 214 -23.54 7.08 1.39
N ALA A 215 -24.61 6.88 0.61
CA ALA A 215 -25.82 7.70 0.66
C ALA A 215 -26.48 7.72 2.06
N THR A 216 -26.25 6.69 2.88
CA THR A 216 -26.78 6.56 4.24
C THR A 216 -25.80 7.05 5.31
N TYR A 217 -24.49 7.12 5.01
CA TYR A 217 -23.42 7.32 6.01
C TYR A 217 -22.46 8.48 5.72
N ALA A 218 -22.54 9.14 4.57
CA ALA A 218 -21.67 10.26 4.22
C ALA A 218 -22.14 11.54 4.92
N ILE A 219 -21.74 11.70 6.19
CA ILE A 219 -22.17 12.80 7.06
C ILE A 219 -21.51 14.14 6.64
N PHE A 220 -20.34 14.12 5.98
CA PHE A 220 -19.53 15.32 5.72
C PHE A 220 -19.04 15.50 4.27
N GLY A 221 -19.65 14.83 3.27
CA GLY A 221 -19.30 15.01 1.86
C GLY A 221 -17.83 14.68 1.55
N VAL A 222 -17.08 15.62 0.94
CA VAL A 222 -15.68 15.42 0.55
C VAL A 222 -14.78 15.09 1.75
N LEU A 223 -15.05 15.64 2.94
CA LEU A 223 -14.27 15.35 4.15
C LEU A 223 -14.36 13.86 4.53
N SER A 224 -15.53 13.24 4.37
CA SER A 224 -15.71 11.80 4.60
C SER A 224 -14.88 10.96 3.63
N VAL A 225 -14.71 11.42 2.38
CA VAL A 225 -13.85 10.75 1.39
C VAL A 225 -12.39 10.85 1.80
N VAL A 226 -11.92 12.04 2.20
CA VAL A 226 -10.54 12.24 2.66
C VAL A 226 -10.23 11.38 3.89
N LEU A 227 -11.13 11.37 4.88
CA LEU A 227 -10.97 10.54 6.08
C LEU A 227 -10.96 9.06 5.72
N LEU A 228 -11.89 8.61 4.87
CA LEU A 228 -11.93 7.21 4.42
C LEU A 228 -10.62 6.80 3.73
N VAL A 229 -10.11 7.62 2.82
CA VAL A 229 -8.85 7.34 2.11
C VAL A 229 -7.68 7.30 3.08
N LEU A 230 -7.53 8.31 3.95
CA LEU A 230 -6.43 8.38 4.90
C LEU A 230 -6.46 7.22 5.90
N THR A 231 -7.63 6.90 6.45
CA THR A 231 -7.81 5.74 7.34
C THR A 231 -7.52 4.43 6.61
N SER A 232 -7.95 4.29 5.35
CA SER A 232 -7.66 3.09 4.56
C SER A 232 -6.17 2.94 4.29
N LEU A 233 -5.47 4.02 3.93
CA LEU A 233 -4.02 3.99 3.75
C LEU A 233 -3.29 3.63 5.05
N TYR A 234 -3.75 4.15 6.19
CA TYR A 234 -3.21 3.79 7.49
C TYR A 234 -3.40 2.30 7.81
N LEU A 235 -4.62 1.77 7.65
CA LEU A 235 -4.89 0.36 7.89
C LEU A 235 -4.11 -0.54 6.93
N ALA A 236 -3.98 -0.13 5.65
CA ALA A 236 -3.17 -0.82 4.66
C ALA A 236 -1.70 -0.88 5.10
N ALA A 237 -1.14 0.23 5.57
CA ALA A 237 0.22 0.30 6.08
C ALA A 237 0.42 -0.55 7.33
N VAL A 238 -0.51 -0.51 8.29
CA VAL A 238 -0.47 -1.36 9.50
C VAL A 238 -0.46 -2.84 9.12
N VAL A 239 -1.33 -3.25 8.19
CA VAL A 239 -1.39 -4.64 7.71
C VAL A 239 -0.06 -5.07 7.07
N LEU A 240 0.61 -4.19 6.33
CA LEU A 240 1.93 -4.48 5.78
C LEU A 240 2.96 -4.73 6.89
N MET A 241 2.98 -3.86 7.91
CA MET A 241 3.88 -4.00 9.06
C MET A 241 3.60 -5.26 9.86
N VAL A 242 2.33 -5.65 10.02
CA VAL A 242 1.93 -6.91 10.64
C VAL A 242 2.49 -8.10 9.86
N GLY A 243 2.43 -8.07 8.53
CA GLY A 243 3.04 -9.11 7.68
C GLY A 243 4.54 -9.29 7.95
N PHE A 244 5.25 -8.19 8.21
CA PHE A 244 6.68 -8.23 8.54
C PHE A 244 6.92 -8.90 9.89
N VAL A 245 6.15 -8.50 10.92
CA VAL A 245 6.19 -9.11 12.25
C VAL A 245 5.85 -10.60 12.19
N VAL A 246 4.92 -11.02 11.32
CA VAL A 246 4.60 -12.45 11.11
C VAL A 246 5.81 -13.20 10.59
N ASN A 247 6.51 -12.69 9.58
CA ASN A 247 7.72 -13.34 9.06
C ASN A 247 8.79 -13.44 10.15
N ALA A 248 9.11 -12.34 10.85
CA ALA A 248 10.08 -12.30 11.94
C ALA A 248 9.72 -13.22 13.13
N THR A 249 8.42 -13.44 13.36
CA THR A 249 7.97 -14.38 14.40
C THR A 249 8.16 -15.83 13.99
N LEU A 250 7.96 -16.15 12.71
CA LEU A 250 8.06 -17.51 12.19
C LEU A 250 9.50 -17.93 11.87
N SER A 251 10.38 -16.99 11.55
CA SER A 251 11.84 -17.19 11.45
C SER A 251 12.51 -17.42 12.80
N GLY A 252 11.86 -17.03 13.90
CA GLY A 252 12.36 -17.21 15.27
C GLY A 252 13.05 -15.99 15.87
N GLU A 253 13.08 -14.85 15.17
CA GLU A 253 13.75 -13.61 15.64
C GLU A 253 13.03 -12.94 16.82
N THR A 254 11.72 -13.08 16.95
CA THR A 254 10.97 -12.46 18.07
C THR A 254 10.91 -13.30 19.35
N ALA A 255 11.51 -14.50 19.36
CA ALA A 255 11.54 -15.33 20.56
C ALA A 255 12.37 -14.63 21.65
N PRO A 256 11.82 -14.40 22.86
CA PRO A 256 12.65 -13.90 23.96
C PRO A 256 13.76 -14.91 24.21
N THR A 257 15.00 -14.43 24.19
CA THR A 257 16.20 -15.16 24.60
C THR A 257 16.05 -15.59 26.06
N ASN A 258 15.36 -16.71 26.28
CA ASN A 258 15.40 -17.44 27.54
C ASN A 258 16.50 -18.49 27.41
N ALA A 259 17.72 -18.09 27.77
CA ALA A 259 18.81 -18.95 28.20
C ALA A 259 19.71 -18.05 29.06
N ALA A 260 19.53 -18.06 30.40
CA ALA A 260 20.12 -19.04 31.34
C ALA A 260 21.64 -18.84 31.47
#